data_AF-A0A1A9CC18-F1
#
_entry.id   AF-A0A1A9CC18-F1
#
_cell.length_a   1.000
_cell.length_b   1.000
_cell.length_c   1.000
_cell.angle_alpha   90.00
_cell.angle_beta   90.00
_cell.angle_gamma   90.00
#
_symmetry.space_group_name_H-M   'P 1'
#
loop_
_entity.id
_entity.type
_entity.pdbx_description
1 polymer ?
#
loop_
_entity_poly.entity_id
_entity_poly.type
_entity_poly.pdbx_seq_one_letter_code
_entity_poly.pdbx_strand_id
1 'polypeptide(L)'
;MTATHRRPRVRARGGSAVRDVLGLMLLPVTLVAAALPGAFAGGGTRRWFGGRGESQRADAQAAKDAAAAAFYELDTAQRDLNISIETITAVDSSPRARKAVEDFAALGRRIDEASHTYITAVDEHDLDRDDLEQSVAAAAKTQLTRAKDDLVRVKADLDRFAQGLGPLLGSAETQLARLAPAVERARQALLGASNALDAVRASGLRADDLAARLAALAPELTKLNQGAGQHGVAGTLQRADQVLRDAEAVRAEAARLPERAAEIDRRLVTLRTRAQALTTRAGQVEPVLSELRRRFAAACWQDLQPVPEQAATNVRQAEEKLAEASRARSEQRWADATARLSTVRALLNATDEAVSAAGDRLNRLNAVSKDPQAEIERTRFAIRDAQRLAMAGRQTPDPRHARPLDDAVARLERAVAGLEGRHPDYWHFLTETEAVRQTATRVVSAIRDEMSGSA
;
A
#
# COMPACT_ATOMS: atom_id res chain seq x y z
N MET A 1 1.26 67.96 0.07
CA MET A 1 1.87 67.44 -1.17
C MET A 1 1.47 65.97 -1.28
N THR A 2 0.26 65.67 -1.77
CA THR A 2 -0.06 65.35 -3.17
C THR A 2 0.69 64.13 -3.72
N ALA A 3 0.04 62.97 -3.66
CA ALA A 3 -0.05 62.04 -4.79
C ALA A 3 -1.19 61.04 -4.54
N THR A 4 -2.33 61.39 -5.11
CA THR A 4 -3.49 60.54 -5.38
C THR A 4 -3.11 59.36 -6.28
N HIS A 5 -3.45 58.12 -5.89
CA HIS A 5 -3.67 57.05 -6.85
C HIS A 5 -4.94 56.24 -6.57
N ARG A 6 -5.71 56.16 -7.65
CA ARG A 6 -7.08 55.73 -7.85
C ARG A 6 -7.16 54.20 -7.77
N ARG A 7 -7.93 53.66 -6.83
CA ARG A 7 -8.28 52.21 -6.78
C ARG A 7 -9.32 51.88 -7.86
N PRO A 8 -9.11 50.89 -8.74
CA PRO A 8 -10.18 50.37 -9.58
C PRO A 8 -11.04 49.39 -8.77
N ARG A 9 -12.36 49.59 -8.82
CA ARG A 9 -13.40 48.66 -8.35
C ARG A 9 -13.31 47.37 -9.17
N VAL A 10 -12.87 46.29 -8.54
CA VAL A 10 -13.01 44.93 -9.10
C VAL A 10 -14.45 44.48 -8.84
N ARG A 11 -15.23 44.40 -9.91
CA ARG A 11 -16.57 43.79 -9.93
C ARG A 11 -16.43 42.32 -9.58
N ALA A 12 -17.08 41.91 -8.50
CA ALA A 12 -17.36 40.51 -8.22
C ALA A 12 -18.28 39.96 -9.32
N ARG A 13 -17.77 39.04 -10.14
CA ARG A 13 -18.60 38.16 -10.97
C ARG A 13 -18.75 36.87 -10.20
N GLY A 14 -19.91 36.75 -9.55
CA GLY A 14 -20.37 35.52 -8.93
C GLY A 14 -20.49 34.42 -9.98
N GLY A 15 -20.24 33.20 -9.52
CA GLY A 15 -20.35 32.00 -10.32
C GLY A 15 -21.77 31.81 -10.86
N SER A 16 -21.84 31.24 -12.05
CA SER A 16 -22.87 30.27 -12.39
C SER A 16 -22.15 29.14 -13.08
N ALA A 17 -21.83 28.14 -12.27
CA ALA A 17 -21.56 26.81 -12.76
C ALA A 17 -22.79 26.37 -13.57
N VAL A 18 -22.52 25.86 -14.76
CA VAL A 18 -23.46 25.16 -15.63
C VAL A 18 -24.04 23.99 -14.83
N ARG A 19 -25.22 24.23 -14.26
CA ARG A 19 -26.14 23.27 -13.68
C ARG A 19 -27.45 23.54 -14.38
N ASP A 20 -27.85 22.61 -15.24
CA ASP A 20 -29.23 22.20 -15.53
C ASP A 20 -29.32 21.57 -16.92
N VAL A 21 -28.95 20.29 -17.00
CA VAL A 21 -29.53 19.34 -17.96
C VAL A 21 -29.70 18.01 -17.25
N LEU A 22 -30.58 17.99 -16.24
CA LEU A 22 -31.17 16.77 -15.69
C LEU A 22 -32.63 17.08 -15.38
N GLY A 23 -33.48 16.90 -16.38
CA GLY A 23 -34.93 17.00 -16.27
C GLY A 23 -35.60 16.23 -17.39
N LEU A 24 -36.46 15.29 -17.01
CA LEU A 24 -37.33 14.43 -17.84
C LEU A 24 -36.69 13.18 -18.49
N MET A 25 -36.54 12.13 -17.67
CA MET A 25 -36.73 10.74 -18.10
C MET A 25 -37.78 10.13 -17.16
N LEU A 26 -39.02 9.99 -17.64
CA LEU A 26 -40.04 9.04 -17.16
C LEU A 26 -41.32 9.17 -18.01
N LEU A 27 -41.43 8.35 -19.05
CA LEU A 27 -42.68 8.02 -19.73
C LEU A 27 -42.56 6.59 -20.29
N PRO A 28 -43.38 5.62 -19.85
CA PRO A 28 -43.57 4.38 -20.57
C PRO A 28 -44.74 4.54 -21.56
N VAL A 29 -44.42 4.50 -22.85
CA VAL A 29 -45.42 4.40 -23.93
C VAL A 29 -45.93 2.96 -23.97
N THR A 30 -47.20 2.76 -23.62
CA THR A 30 -47.96 1.54 -23.89
C THR A 30 -49.00 1.88 -24.95
N LEU A 31 -48.78 1.42 -26.19
CA LEU A 31 -49.78 1.51 -27.25
C LEU A 31 -50.37 0.12 -27.51
N VAL A 32 -51.57 -0.08 -26.95
CA VAL A 32 -52.47 -1.18 -27.25
C VAL A 32 -53.22 -0.82 -28.53
N ALA A 33 -53.04 -1.61 -29.59
CA ALA A 33 -53.85 -1.54 -30.80
C ALA A 33 -55.15 -2.31 -30.59
N ALA A 34 -56.28 -1.59 -30.55
CA ALA A 34 -57.63 -2.17 -30.61
C ALA A 34 -58.25 -1.86 -31.97
N ALA A 35 -58.56 -2.91 -32.73
CA ALA A 35 -59.38 -2.84 -33.92
C ALA A 35 -60.88 -2.91 -33.54
N LEU A 36 -61.73 -2.15 -34.22
CA LEU A 36 -63.05 -2.56 -34.78
C LEU A 36 -63.71 -1.37 -35.54
N PRO A 37 -64.62 -1.62 -36.52
CA PRO A 37 -65.03 -0.67 -37.55
C PRO A 37 -66.43 -0.06 -37.31
N GLY A 38 -66.70 1.09 -37.93
CA GLY A 38 -68.03 1.71 -37.94
C GLY A 38 -68.21 2.66 -39.13
N ALA A 39 -69.11 2.28 -40.03
CA ALA A 39 -69.39 2.90 -41.32
C ALA A 39 -70.11 4.26 -41.22
N PHE A 40 -69.87 5.14 -42.20
CA PHE A 40 -70.84 6.12 -42.66
C PHE A 40 -70.88 6.13 -44.18
N ALA A 41 -72.11 6.12 -44.71
CA ALA A 41 -72.46 6.07 -46.11
C ALA A 41 -73.03 7.41 -46.59
N GLY A 42 -72.82 7.71 -47.87
CA GLY A 42 -73.49 8.75 -48.66
C GLY A 42 -72.48 9.69 -49.31
N GLY A 43 -72.43 9.91 -50.63
CA GLY A 43 -73.23 9.42 -51.75
C GLY A 43 -72.91 10.29 -52.98
N GLY A 44 -72.90 9.69 -54.19
CA GLY A 44 -73.00 10.36 -55.51
C GLY A 44 -71.83 11.28 -55.90
N THR A 45 -71.01 10.97 -56.91
CA THR A 45 -71.41 10.86 -58.32
C THR A 45 -70.34 10.11 -59.12
N ARG A 46 -70.79 9.52 -60.23
CA ARG A 46 -70.06 8.60 -61.11
C ARG A 46 -68.89 9.29 -61.82
N ARG A 47 -67.69 8.72 -61.69
CA ARG A 47 -66.67 8.76 -62.76
C ARG A 47 -66.21 7.32 -63.03
N TRP A 48 -66.92 6.70 -63.97
CA TRP A 48 -66.67 5.37 -64.53
C TRP A 48 -65.57 5.56 -65.58
N PHE A 49 -64.46 4.81 -65.43
CA PHE A 49 -63.21 4.77 -66.23
C PHE A 49 -62.02 5.63 -65.73
N GLY A 50 -61.11 4.94 -65.05
CA GLY A 50 -59.79 5.36 -64.56
C GLY A 50 -59.49 4.55 -63.30
N GLY A 51 -58.87 3.37 -63.30
CA GLY A 51 -57.88 2.79 -64.18
C GLY A 51 -56.77 2.29 -63.24
N ARG A 52 -56.44 1.00 -63.28
CA ARG A 52 -55.46 0.28 -62.42
C ARG A 52 -54.09 0.97 -62.21
N GLY A 53 -53.83 2.07 -62.91
CA GLY A 53 -52.65 2.92 -62.78
C GLY A 53 -52.71 3.96 -61.66
N GLU A 54 -53.88 4.48 -61.28
CA GLU A 54 -54.00 5.46 -60.18
C GLU A 54 -53.70 4.81 -58.82
N SER A 55 -54.19 3.58 -58.61
CA SER A 55 -53.87 2.77 -57.43
C SER A 55 -52.39 2.38 -57.37
N GLN A 56 -51.73 2.19 -58.51
CA GLN A 56 -50.30 1.85 -58.55
C GLN A 56 -49.39 3.04 -58.28
N ARG A 57 -49.80 4.26 -58.67
CA ARG A 57 -49.13 5.50 -58.26
C ARG A 57 -49.22 5.71 -56.76
N ALA A 58 -50.42 5.61 -56.19
CA ALA A 58 -50.63 5.74 -54.76
C ALA A 58 -49.80 4.71 -53.96
N ASP A 59 -49.75 3.46 -54.43
CA ASP A 59 -48.92 2.41 -53.82
C ASP A 59 -47.41 2.70 -53.93
N ALA A 60 -46.94 3.25 -55.05
CA ALA A 60 -45.53 3.62 -55.23
C ALA A 60 -45.15 4.82 -54.34
N GLN A 61 -46.05 5.80 -54.20
CA GLN A 61 -45.86 6.93 -53.29
C GLN A 61 -45.82 6.47 -51.83
N ALA A 62 -46.73 5.58 -51.42
CA ALA A 62 -46.70 4.99 -50.08
C ALA A 62 -45.39 4.21 -49.82
N ALA A 63 -44.85 3.53 -50.82
CA ALA A 63 -43.55 2.87 -50.72
C ALA A 63 -42.39 3.88 -50.59
N LYS A 64 -42.46 5.02 -51.30
CA LYS A 64 -41.49 6.13 -51.19
C LYS A 64 -41.51 6.74 -49.79
N ASP A 65 -42.69 7.06 -49.26
CA ASP A 65 -42.85 7.64 -47.92
C ASP A 65 -42.35 6.67 -46.83
N ALA A 66 -42.66 5.37 -46.97
CA ALA A 66 -42.16 4.34 -46.06
C ALA A 66 -40.63 4.18 -46.11
N ALA A 67 -40.03 4.23 -47.31
CA ALA A 67 -38.59 4.19 -47.48
C ALA A 67 -37.91 5.44 -46.90
N ALA A 68 -38.50 6.63 -47.10
CA ALA A 68 -38.04 7.88 -46.52
C ALA A 68 -38.08 7.82 -44.98
N ALA A 69 -39.17 7.33 -44.38
CA ALA A 69 -39.27 7.14 -42.94
C ALA A 69 -38.16 6.19 -42.42
N ALA A 70 -37.94 5.05 -43.07
CA ALA A 70 -36.88 4.11 -42.71
C ALA A 70 -35.47 4.72 -42.81
N PHE A 71 -35.24 5.57 -43.82
CA PHE A 71 -33.99 6.30 -44.00
C PHE A 71 -33.75 7.30 -42.86
N TYR A 72 -34.76 8.11 -42.50
CA TYR A 72 -34.67 9.06 -41.38
C TYR A 72 -34.43 8.37 -40.03
N GLU A 73 -35.10 7.25 -39.78
CA GLU A 73 -34.90 6.46 -38.56
C GLU A 73 -33.47 5.89 -38.47
N LEU A 74 -32.93 5.41 -39.59
CA LEU A 74 -31.56 4.90 -39.64
C LEU A 74 -30.51 5.99 -39.41
N ASP A 75 -30.64 7.14 -40.09
CA ASP A 75 -29.73 8.29 -39.91
C ASP A 75 -29.76 8.80 -38.46
N THR A 76 -30.95 8.91 -37.86
CA THR A 76 -31.09 9.29 -36.44
C THR A 76 -30.36 8.31 -35.52
N ALA A 77 -30.61 7.01 -35.69
CA ALA A 77 -29.96 5.97 -34.88
C ALA A 77 -28.43 5.95 -35.07
N GLN A 78 -27.94 6.20 -36.28
CA GLN A 78 -26.51 6.29 -36.56
C GLN A 78 -25.86 7.49 -35.83
N ARG A 79 -26.52 8.65 -35.82
CA ARG A 79 -26.03 9.85 -35.12
C ARG A 79 -25.96 9.66 -33.61
N ASP A 80 -26.97 9.03 -33.00
CA ASP A 80 -26.97 8.75 -31.56
C ASP A 80 -25.83 7.79 -31.18
N LEU A 81 -25.58 6.79 -32.03
CA LEU A 81 -24.53 5.81 -31.81
C LEU A 81 -23.13 6.38 -32.05
N ASN A 82 -22.97 7.35 -32.95
CA ASN A 82 -21.72 8.11 -33.11
C ASN A 82 -21.29 8.74 -31.78
N ILE A 83 -22.20 9.41 -31.07
CA ILE A 83 -21.92 10.05 -29.77
C ILE A 83 -21.47 9.00 -28.72
N SER A 84 -22.11 7.83 -28.74
CA SER A 84 -21.76 6.72 -27.86
C SER A 84 -20.35 6.20 -28.13
N ILE A 85 -19.98 6.04 -29.40
CA ILE A 85 -18.64 5.61 -29.82
C ILE A 85 -17.59 6.68 -29.50
N GLU A 86 -17.87 7.97 -29.74
CA GLU A 86 -17.00 9.07 -29.34
C GLU A 86 -16.74 9.08 -27.83
N THR A 87 -17.79 8.86 -27.02
CA THR A 87 -17.67 8.76 -25.56
C THR A 87 -16.80 7.58 -25.14
N ILE A 88 -17.00 6.40 -25.74
CA ILE A 88 -16.17 5.22 -25.46
C ILE A 88 -14.71 5.48 -25.83
N THR A 89 -14.45 6.01 -27.03
CA THR A 89 -13.08 6.26 -27.50
C THR A 89 -12.34 7.34 -26.71
N ALA A 90 -13.04 8.34 -26.21
CA ALA A 90 -12.44 9.38 -25.37
C ALA A 90 -11.94 8.84 -24.00
N VAL A 91 -12.48 7.71 -23.55
CA VAL A 91 -12.30 7.21 -22.18
C VAL A 91 -11.59 5.85 -22.14
N ASP A 92 -11.84 4.98 -23.11
CA ASP A 92 -11.35 3.60 -23.16
C ASP A 92 -10.51 3.33 -24.41
N SER A 93 -9.29 2.83 -24.20
CA SER A 93 -8.34 2.44 -25.25
C SER A 93 -8.12 0.92 -25.31
N SER A 94 -8.97 0.14 -24.63
CA SER A 94 -8.91 -1.32 -24.59
C SER A 94 -9.07 -1.96 -25.98
N PRO A 95 -8.59 -3.20 -26.17
CA PRO A 95 -8.84 -3.94 -27.42
C PRO A 95 -10.33 -4.08 -27.74
N ARG A 96 -11.18 -4.16 -26.71
CA ARG A 96 -12.64 -4.24 -26.86
C ARG A 96 -13.23 -2.93 -27.38
N ALA A 97 -12.77 -1.78 -26.88
CA ALA A 97 -13.17 -0.47 -27.38
C ALA A 97 -12.71 -0.26 -28.84
N ARG A 98 -11.47 -0.63 -29.18
CA ARG A 98 -10.97 -0.57 -30.57
C ARG A 98 -11.79 -1.42 -31.52
N LYS A 99 -12.11 -2.65 -31.11
CA LYS A 99 -13.00 -3.53 -31.87
C LYS A 99 -14.38 -2.90 -32.08
N ALA A 100 -14.97 -2.28 -31.05
CA ALA A 100 -16.26 -1.60 -31.19
C ALA A 100 -16.20 -0.47 -32.24
N VAL A 101 -15.09 0.28 -32.32
CA VAL A 101 -14.88 1.30 -33.36
C VAL A 101 -14.78 0.68 -34.76
N GLU A 102 -14.02 -0.41 -34.89
CA GLU A 102 -13.87 -1.14 -36.16
C GLU A 102 -15.20 -1.74 -36.66
N ASP A 103 -15.94 -2.38 -35.75
CA ASP A 103 -17.25 -2.96 -36.01
C ASP A 103 -18.27 -1.87 -36.40
N PHE A 104 -18.23 -0.72 -35.73
CA PHE A 104 -19.07 0.43 -36.07
C PHE A 104 -18.71 1.02 -37.44
N ALA A 105 -17.42 1.13 -37.78
CA ALA A 105 -16.99 1.58 -39.10
C ALA A 105 -17.42 0.61 -40.22
N ALA A 106 -17.47 -0.70 -39.92
CA ALA A 106 -17.99 -1.70 -40.84
C ALA A 106 -19.51 -1.56 -41.05
N LEU A 107 -20.26 -1.27 -39.98
CA LEU A 107 -21.69 -0.94 -40.08
C LEU A 107 -21.92 0.36 -40.86
N GLY A 108 -21.09 1.39 -40.67
CA GLY A 108 -21.15 2.64 -41.44
C GLY A 108 -21.12 2.39 -42.95
N ARG A 109 -20.18 1.55 -43.44
CA ARG A 109 -20.12 1.20 -44.87
C ARG A 109 -21.39 0.54 -45.39
N ARG A 110 -22.04 -0.31 -44.57
CA ARG A 110 -23.31 -0.97 -44.93
C ARG A 110 -24.49 0.01 -44.92
N ILE A 111 -24.46 1.00 -44.02
CA ILE A 111 -25.43 2.10 -43.98
C ILE A 111 -25.28 2.95 -45.25
N ASP A 112 -24.05 3.29 -45.65
CA ASP A 112 -23.78 4.06 -46.86
C ASP A 112 -24.31 3.35 -48.11
N GLU A 113 -24.10 2.02 -48.22
CA GLU A 113 -24.60 1.20 -49.34
C GLU A 113 -26.14 1.14 -49.40
N ALA A 114 -26.80 0.94 -48.25
CA ALA A 114 -28.28 0.95 -48.18
C ALA A 114 -28.85 2.34 -48.48
N SER A 115 -28.20 3.40 -47.99
CA SER A 115 -28.54 4.79 -48.25
C SER A 115 -28.41 5.13 -49.73
N HIS A 116 -27.32 4.70 -50.38
CA HIS A 116 -27.11 4.87 -51.82
C HIS A 116 -28.20 4.17 -52.64
N THR A 117 -28.57 2.95 -52.26
CA THR A 117 -29.65 2.18 -52.92
C THR A 117 -30.99 2.91 -52.83
N TYR A 118 -31.30 3.49 -51.66
CA TYR A 118 -32.49 4.32 -51.47
C TYR A 118 -32.46 5.61 -52.31
N ILE A 119 -31.37 6.38 -52.26
CA ILE A 119 -31.22 7.64 -53.01
C ILE A 119 -31.36 7.36 -54.51
N THR A 120 -30.69 6.31 -55.01
CA THR A 120 -30.79 5.91 -56.42
C THR A 120 -32.22 5.53 -56.80
N ALA A 121 -32.92 4.77 -55.95
CA ALA A 121 -34.32 4.41 -56.20
C ALA A 121 -35.29 5.62 -56.16
N VAL A 122 -34.97 6.67 -55.41
CA VAL A 122 -35.75 7.92 -55.41
C VAL A 122 -35.43 8.79 -56.63
N ASP A 123 -34.16 8.86 -57.02
CA ASP A 123 -33.69 9.67 -58.16
C ASP A 123 -34.09 9.07 -59.52
N GLU A 124 -34.13 7.74 -59.65
CA GLU A 124 -34.52 7.03 -60.88
C GLU A 124 -36.00 7.19 -61.22
N HIS A 125 -36.88 7.43 -60.23
CA HIS A 125 -38.33 7.45 -60.41
C HIS A 125 -38.94 8.79 -60.00
N ASP A 126 -39.17 9.65 -60.99
CA ASP A 126 -40.00 10.85 -60.84
C ASP A 126 -41.49 10.50 -60.81
N LEU A 127 -42.01 10.25 -59.59
CA LEU A 127 -43.41 9.89 -59.36
C LEU A 127 -44.38 11.06 -59.56
N ASP A 128 -43.89 12.30 -59.63
CA ASP A 128 -44.69 13.53 -59.76
C ASP A 128 -45.03 13.88 -61.22
N ARG A 129 -44.44 13.15 -62.18
CA ARG A 129 -44.66 13.32 -63.61
C ARG A 129 -46.10 12.96 -64.00
N ASP A 130 -46.83 13.81 -64.72
CA ASP A 130 -48.27 13.64 -65.05
C ASP A 130 -48.58 12.39 -65.93
N ASP A 131 -47.66 11.96 -66.79
CA ASP A 131 -47.81 10.84 -67.75
C ASP A 131 -47.09 9.53 -67.36
N LEU A 132 -46.92 9.25 -66.05
CA LEU A 132 -46.23 8.04 -65.57
C LEU A 132 -46.89 6.74 -66.06
N GLU A 133 -46.08 5.88 -66.70
CA GLU A 133 -46.50 4.54 -67.11
C GLU A 133 -46.71 3.60 -65.91
N GLN A 134 -47.69 2.70 -66.02
CA GLN A 134 -48.02 1.74 -64.95
C GLN A 134 -46.87 0.75 -64.67
N SER A 135 -46.12 0.37 -65.71
CA SER A 135 -44.90 -0.46 -65.62
C SER A 135 -43.82 0.22 -64.77
N VAL A 136 -43.65 1.54 -64.95
CA VAL A 136 -42.69 2.36 -64.20
C VAL A 136 -43.13 2.51 -62.75
N ALA A 137 -44.41 2.77 -62.48
CA ALA A 137 -44.94 2.82 -61.11
C ALA A 137 -44.77 1.48 -60.34
N ALA A 138 -44.99 0.34 -61.00
CA ALA A 138 -44.77 -0.99 -60.42
C ALA A 138 -43.29 -1.28 -60.15
N ALA A 139 -42.40 -0.86 -61.05
CA ALA A 139 -40.95 -0.98 -60.89
C ALA A 139 -40.45 -0.11 -59.72
N ALA A 140 -40.89 1.15 -59.66
CA ALA A 140 -40.59 2.09 -58.57
C ALA A 140 -41.03 1.52 -57.21
N LYS A 141 -42.29 1.04 -57.10
CA LYS A 141 -42.79 0.39 -55.88
C LYS A 141 -41.89 -0.77 -55.45
N THR A 142 -41.47 -1.61 -56.38
CA THR A 142 -40.62 -2.78 -56.10
C THR A 142 -39.23 -2.36 -55.61
N GLN A 143 -38.60 -1.40 -56.28
CA GLN A 143 -37.28 -0.92 -55.90
C GLN A 143 -37.29 -0.16 -54.56
N LEU A 144 -38.27 0.72 -54.33
CA LEU A 144 -38.43 1.45 -53.07
C LEU A 144 -38.76 0.51 -51.90
N THR A 145 -39.54 -0.54 -52.13
CA THR A 145 -39.81 -1.57 -51.10
C THR A 145 -38.53 -2.32 -50.73
N ARG A 146 -37.70 -2.69 -51.73
CA ARG A 146 -36.39 -3.32 -51.48
C ARG A 146 -35.45 -2.40 -50.71
N ALA A 147 -35.33 -1.14 -51.14
CA ALA A 147 -34.51 -0.15 -50.44
C ALA A 147 -34.97 0.02 -48.98
N LYS A 148 -36.28 0.12 -48.73
CA LYS A 148 -36.85 0.15 -47.38
C LYS A 148 -36.51 -1.11 -46.58
N ASP A 149 -36.64 -2.30 -47.15
CA ASP A 149 -36.32 -3.56 -46.46
C ASP A 149 -34.83 -3.65 -46.10
N ASP A 150 -33.94 -3.18 -46.98
CA ASP A 150 -32.50 -3.13 -46.72
C ASP A 150 -32.15 -2.10 -45.63
N LEU A 151 -32.74 -0.91 -45.66
CA LEU A 151 -32.61 0.10 -44.60
C LEU A 151 -33.06 -0.44 -43.23
N VAL A 152 -34.22 -1.10 -43.18
CA VAL A 152 -34.74 -1.74 -41.95
C VAL A 152 -33.81 -2.84 -41.46
N ARG A 153 -33.24 -3.66 -42.38
CA ARG A 153 -32.29 -4.71 -42.01
C ARG A 153 -31.01 -4.13 -41.40
N VAL A 154 -30.45 -3.10 -42.02
CA VAL A 154 -29.23 -2.45 -41.50
C VAL A 154 -29.51 -1.75 -40.17
N LYS A 155 -30.67 -1.11 -40.01
CA LYS A 155 -31.10 -0.54 -38.72
C LYS A 155 -31.18 -1.60 -37.63
N ALA A 156 -31.75 -2.77 -37.91
CA ALA A 156 -31.83 -3.87 -36.93
C ALA A 156 -30.43 -4.36 -36.47
N ASP A 157 -29.46 -4.38 -37.38
CA ASP A 157 -28.07 -4.69 -37.04
C ASP A 157 -27.41 -3.57 -36.20
N LEU A 158 -27.71 -2.31 -36.51
CA LEU A 158 -27.28 -1.14 -35.74
C LEU A 158 -27.82 -1.16 -34.31
N ASP A 159 -29.12 -1.45 -34.15
CA ASP A 159 -29.79 -1.55 -32.85
C ASP A 159 -29.18 -2.69 -32.01
N ARG A 160 -28.88 -3.84 -32.62
CA ARG A 160 -28.20 -4.96 -31.94
C ARG A 160 -26.79 -4.59 -31.50
N PHE A 161 -26.06 -3.85 -32.35
CA PHE A 161 -24.74 -3.34 -32.00
C PHE A 161 -24.80 -2.36 -30.83
N ALA A 162 -25.74 -1.41 -30.84
CA ALA A 162 -25.96 -0.47 -29.75
C ALA A 162 -26.24 -1.17 -28.41
N GLN A 163 -27.09 -2.22 -28.41
CA GLN A 163 -27.33 -3.04 -27.22
C GLN A 163 -26.05 -3.70 -26.68
N GLY A 164 -25.13 -4.09 -27.57
CA GLY A 164 -23.83 -4.67 -27.21
C GLY A 164 -22.84 -3.69 -26.56
N LEU A 165 -23.04 -2.37 -26.74
CA LEU A 165 -22.15 -1.34 -26.19
C LEU A 165 -22.40 -1.03 -24.70
N GLY A 166 -23.54 -1.42 -24.14
CA GLY A 166 -23.95 -1.07 -22.77
C GLY A 166 -22.84 -1.22 -21.70
N PRO A 167 -22.11 -2.36 -21.64
CA PRO A 167 -21.01 -2.53 -20.69
C PRO A 167 -19.82 -1.56 -20.89
N LEU A 168 -19.51 -1.20 -22.14
CA LEU A 168 -18.44 -0.24 -22.44
C LEU A 168 -18.85 1.18 -22.04
N LEU A 169 -20.09 1.56 -22.33
CA LEU A 169 -20.65 2.86 -21.90
C LEU A 169 -20.69 3.00 -20.38
N GLY A 170 -21.20 1.98 -19.67
CA GLY A 170 -21.23 2.01 -18.20
C GLY A 170 -19.82 2.08 -17.57
N SER A 171 -18.83 1.44 -18.20
CA SER A 171 -17.42 1.58 -17.80
C SER A 171 -16.90 3.00 -18.04
N ALA A 172 -17.16 3.59 -19.22
CA ALA A 172 -16.75 4.95 -19.55
C ALA A 172 -17.37 5.99 -18.61
N GLU A 173 -18.67 5.89 -18.32
CA GLU A 173 -19.38 6.72 -17.35
C GLU A 173 -18.75 6.63 -15.96
N THR A 174 -18.44 5.42 -15.51
CA THR A 174 -17.78 5.20 -14.21
C THR A 174 -16.41 5.87 -14.15
N GLN A 175 -15.62 5.83 -15.23
CA GLN A 175 -14.32 6.48 -15.28
C GLN A 175 -14.45 8.01 -15.29
N LEU A 176 -15.40 8.55 -16.06
CA LEU A 176 -15.69 9.99 -16.10
C LEU A 176 -16.14 10.51 -14.73
N ALA A 177 -17.01 9.77 -14.04
CA ALA A 177 -17.46 10.12 -12.69
C ALA A 177 -16.31 10.15 -11.66
N ARG A 178 -15.27 9.35 -11.86
CA ARG A 178 -14.09 9.28 -10.98
C ARG A 178 -13.05 10.37 -11.25
N LEU A 179 -13.05 10.96 -12.44
CA LEU A 179 -11.99 11.85 -12.90
C LEU A 179 -11.79 13.06 -11.98
N ALA A 180 -12.83 13.86 -11.76
CA ALA A 180 -12.72 15.07 -10.95
C ALA A 180 -12.33 14.76 -9.49
N PRO A 181 -12.96 13.79 -8.80
CA PRO A 181 -12.53 13.40 -7.45
C PRO A 181 -11.08 12.90 -7.37
N ALA A 182 -10.59 12.19 -8.39
CA ALA A 182 -9.21 11.70 -8.42
C ALA A 182 -8.20 12.86 -8.53
N VAL A 183 -8.45 13.80 -9.44
CA VAL A 183 -7.59 14.98 -9.63
C VAL A 183 -7.56 15.85 -8.37
N GLU A 184 -8.72 16.04 -7.72
CA GLU A 184 -8.78 16.85 -6.50
C GLU A 184 -8.02 16.18 -5.35
N ARG A 185 -8.17 14.86 -5.16
CA ARG A 185 -7.38 14.12 -4.15
C ARG A 185 -5.88 14.25 -4.39
N ALA A 186 -5.43 14.15 -5.63
CA ALA A 186 -4.02 14.33 -5.98
C ALA A 186 -3.50 15.73 -5.62
N ARG A 187 -4.28 16.78 -5.89
CA ARG A 187 -3.95 18.17 -5.51
C ARG A 187 -3.89 18.37 -4.00
N GLN A 188 -4.86 17.82 -3.27
CA GLN A 188 -4.88 17.89 -1.81
C GLN A 188 -3.70 17.15 -1.18
N ALA A 189 -3.30 16.01 -1.76
CA ALA A 189 -2.12 15.28 -1.32
C ALA A 189 -0.82 16.08 -1.53
N LEU A 190 -0.67 16.74 -2.68
CA LEU A 190 0.47 17.64 -2.95
C LEU A 190 0.54 18.80 -1.95
N LEU A 191 -0.59 19.44 -1.67
CA LEU A 191 -0.66 20.52 -0.67
C LEU A 191 -0.30 19.99 0.73
N GLY A 192 -0.83 18.82 1.10
CA GLY A 192 -0.51 18.16 2.37
C GLY A 192 0.97 17.80 2.50
N ALA A 193 1.60 17.34 1.42
CA ALA A 193 3.04 17.07 1.39
C ALA A 193 3.87 18.35 1.54
N SER A 194 3.49 19.44 0.85
CA SER A 194 4.16 20.74 0.99
C SER A 194 4.08 21.25 2.42
N ASN A 195 2.89 21.25 3.03
CA ASN A 195 2.69 21.69 4.41
C ASN A 195 3.50 20.85 5.40
N ALA A 196 3.61 19.53 5.18
CA ALA A 196 4.44 18.66 6.01
C ALA A 196 5.94 19.02 5.91
N LEU A 197 6.44 19.31 4.71
CA LEU A 197 7.83 19.77 4.54
C LEU A 197 8.09 21.12 5.20
N ASP A 198 7.15 22.05 5.11
CA ASP A 198 7.27 23.35 5.77
C ASP A 198 7.25 23.20 7.30
N ALA A 199 6.45 22.29 7.85
CA ALA A 199 6.48 21.96 9.28
C ALA A 199 7.84 21.35 9.70
N VAL A 200 8.42 20.47 8.88
CA VAL A 200 9.76 19.91 9.13
C VAL A 200 10.82 21.02 9.13
N ARG A 201 10.78 21.94 8.16
CA ARG A 201 11.70 23.10 8.11
C ARG A 201 11.52 24.03 9.31
N ALA A 202 10.28 24.30 9.71
CA ALA A 202 9.98 25.12 10.89
C ALA A 202 10.53 24.50 12.19
N SER A 203 10.66 23.18 12.25
CA SER A 203 11.32 22.47 13.35
C SER A 203 12.86 22.50 13.29
N GLY A 204 13.45 23.18 12.31
CA GLY A 204 14.90 23.27 12.10
C GLY A 204 15.54 22.03 11.47
N LEU A 205 14.71 21.12 10.94
CA LEU A 205 15.16 19.92 10.25
C LEU A 205 15.29 20.16 8.74
N ARG A 206 16.21 19.43 8.11
CA ARG A 206 16.41 19.45 6.66
C ARG A 206 15.55 18.37 6.04
N ALA A 207 15.08 18.62 4.84
CA ALA A 207 14.26 17.69 4.07
C ALA A 207 14.53 17.84 2.58
N ASP A 208 15.78 18.08 2.20
CA ASP A 208 16.18 18.45 0.84
C ASP A 208 15.83 17.36 -0.17
N ASP A 209 16.07 16.08 0.17
CA ASP A 209 15.72 14.93 -0.68
C ASP A 209 14.19 14.81 -0.87
N LEU A 210 13.42 15.01 0.21
CA LEU A 210 11.96 14.96 0.15
C LEU A 210 11.39 16.15 -0.65
N ALA A 211 12.00 17.33 -0.50
CA ALA A 211 11.66 18.51 -1.27
C ALA A 211 11.97 18.34 -2.75
N ALA A 212 13.10 17.72 -3.10
CA ALA A 212 13.45 17.40 -4.48
C ALA A 212 12.46 16.41 -5.10
N ARG A 213 12.06 15.37 -4.35
CA ARG A 213 11.01 14.42 -4.79
C ARG A 213 9.66 15.10 -5.00
N LEU A 214 9.24 15.97 -4.09
CA LEU A 214 8.01 16.74 -4.26
C LEU A 214 8.08 17.68 -5.47
N ALA A 215 9.22 18.34 -5.67
CA ALA A 215 9.45 19.21 -6.83
C ALA A 215 9.41 18.43 -8.15
N ALA A 216 9.87 17.18 -8.17
CA ALA A 216 9.78 16.30 -9.34
C ALA A 216 8.33 15.99 -9.77
N LEU A 217 7.34 16.20 -8.89
CA LEU A 217 5.90 16.06 -9.22
C LEU A 217 5.31 17.31 -9.90
N ALA A 218 6.05 18.42 -9.99
CA ALA A 218 5.54 19.65 -10.60
C ALA A 218 5.09 19.49 -12.08
N PRO A 219 5.85 18.81 -12.97
CA PRO A 219 5.39 18.57 -14.34
C PRO A 219 4.11 17.75 -14.41
N GLU A 220 3.91 16.85 -13.45
CA GLU A 220 2.73 16.00 -13.37
C GLU A 220 1.50 16.82 -12.96
N LEU A 221 1.65 17.75 -12.01
CA LEU A 221 0.63 18.73 -11.65
C LEU A 221 0.25 19.62 -12.85
N THR A 222 1.23 20.07 -13.65
CA THR A 222 0.96 20.84 -14.87
C THR A 222 0.06 20.06 -15.84
N LYS A 223 0.35 18.78 -16.06
CA LYS A 223 -0.47 17.92 -16.93
C LYS A 223 -1.86 17.64 -16.33
N LEU A 224 -1.96 17.48 -15.00
CA LEU A 224 -3.28 17.39 -14.34
C LEU A 224 -4.11 18.67 -14.51
N ASN A 225 -3.47 19.84 -14.52
CA ASN A 225 -4.14 21.12 -14.77
C ASN A 225 -4.56 21.31 -16.23
N GLN A 226 -3.82 20.75 -17.19
CA GLN A 226 -4.20 20.68 -18.60
C GLN A 226 -5.42 19.78 -18.82
N GLY A 227 -5.60 18.77 -17.95
CA GLY A 227 -6.83 17.97 -17.84
C GLY A 227 -6.99 16.90 -18.93
N ALA A 228 -8.11 16.18 -18.83
CA ALA A 228 -8.38 15.01 -19.69
C ALA A 228 -8.66 15.36 -21.15
N GLY A 229 -9.04 16.62 -21.47
CA GLY A 229 -9.21 17.04 -22.87
C GLY A 229 -7.92 16.99 -23.68
N GLN A 230 -6.76 17.20 -23.03
CA GLN A 230 -5.45 17.14 -23.70
C GLN A 230 -4.76 15.78 -23.51
N HIS A 231 -4.98 15.10 -22.38
CA HIS A 231 -4.23 13.89 -21.98
C HIS A 231 -5.05 12.60 -21.96
N GLY A 232 -6.33 12.67 -22.30
CA GLY A 232 -7.28 11.57 -22.18
C GLY A 232 -7.69 11.29 -20.72
N VAL A 233 -8.85 10.66 -20.54
CA VAL A 233 -9.38 10.35 -19.20
C VAL A 233 -8.53 9.30 -18.49
N ALA A 234 -8.23 8.19 -19.15
CA ALA A 234 -7.41 7.12 -18.58
C ALA A 234 -6.01 7.61 -18.16
N GLY A 235 -5.34 8.38 -19.03
CA GLY A 235 -4.02 8.94 -18.75
C GLY A 235 -4.04 9.94 -17.58
N THR A 236 -5.10 10.74 -17.48
CA THR A 236 -5.28 11.69 -16.38
C THR A 236 -5.56 10.98 -15.05
N LEU A 237 -6.39 9.93 -15.05
CA LEU A 237 -6.67 9.12 -13.87
C LEU A 237 -5.39 8.42 -13.36
N GLN A 238 -4.62 7.79 -14.25
CA GLN A 238 -3.35 7.15 -13.89
C GLN A 238 -2.37 8.16 -13.29
N ARG A 239 -2.28 9.36 -13.89
CA ARG A 239 -1.43 10.44 -13.39
C ARG A 239 -1.86 10.92 -12.01
N ALA A 240 -3.16 11.12 -11.81
CA ALA A 240 -3.70 11.58 -10.53
C ALA A 240 -3.40 10.57 -9.42
N ASP A 241 -3.53 9.27 -9.71
CA ASP A 241 -3.23 8.19 -8.79
C ASP A 241 -1.72 8.11 -8.46
N GLN A 242 -0.85 8.27 -9.46
CA GLN A 242 0.61 8.33 -9.23
C GLN A 242 1.00 9.52 -8.35
N VAL A 243 0.52 10.72 -8.68
CA VAL A 243 0.77 11.94 -7.89
C VAL A 243 0.26 11.80 -6.46
N LEU A 244 -0.93 11.22 -6.28
CA LEU A 244 -1.50 10.95 -4.96
C LEU A 244 -0.57 10.07 -4.13
N ARG A 245 -0.16 8.91 -4.66
CA ARG A 245 0.73 7.98 -3.95
C ARG A 245 2.07 8.62 -3.59
N ASP A 246 2.71 9.29 -4.54
CA ASP A 246 4.04 9.86 -4.34
C ASP A 246 4.00 11.01 -3.34
N ALA A 247 2.98 11.87 -3.41
CA ALA A 247 2.79 12.96 -2.45
C ALA A 247 2.48 12.43 -1.04
N GLU A 248 1.65 11.38 -0.93
CA GLU A 248 1.37 10.74 0.37
C GLU A 248 2.62 10.07 0.97
N ALA A 249 3.46 9.44 0.15
CA ALA A 249 4.73 8.89 0.58
C ALA A 249 5.66 9.97 1.14
N VAL A 250 5.83 11.09 0.41
CA VAL A 250 6.60 12.26 0.88
C VAL A 250 6.03 12.79 2.21
N ARG A 251 4.71 12.95 2.30
CA ARG A 251 4.04 13.43 3.52
C ARG A 251 4.30 12.50 4.72
N ALA A 252 4.16 11.19 4.51
CA ALA A 252 4.37 10.19 5.57
C ALA A 252 5.83 10.14 6.04
N GLU A 253 6.78 10.23 5.11
CA GLU A 253 8.21 10.32 5.44
C GLU A 253 8.55 11.62 6.18
N ALA A 254 8.03 12.76 5.73
CA ALA A 254 8.23 14.05 6.38
C ALA A 254 7.70 14.03 7.83
N ALA A 255 6.53 13.44 8.08
CA ALA A 255 5.95 13.34 9.42
C ALA A 255 6.80 12.53 10.41
N ARG A 256 7.61 11.58 9.93
CA ARG A 256 8.48 10.75 10.77
C ARG A 256 9.80 11.41 11.16
N LEU A 257 10.23 12.47 10.45
CA LEU A 257 11.52 13.11 10.71
C LEU A 257 11.63 13.73 12.12
N PRO A 258 10.64 14.50 12.61
CA PRO A 258 10.67 15.04 13.97
C PRO A 258 10.68 13.96 15.05
N GLU A 259 9.89 12.90 14.86
CA GLU A 259 9.84 11.76 15.80
C GLU A 259 11.20 11.08 15.91
N ARG A 260 11.84 10.81 14.76
CA ARG A 260 13.17 10.20 14.69
C ARG A 260 14.24 11.07 15.33
N ALA A 261 14.17 12.39 15.11
CA ALA A 261 15.07 13.35 15.73
C ALA A 261 14.93 13.33 17.26
N ALA A 262 13.70 13.43 17.76
CA ALA A 262 13.41 13.41 19.20
C ALA A 262 13.82 12.09 19.87
N GLU A 263 13.65 10.96 19.19
CA GLU A 263 14.09 9.66 19.68
C GLU A 263 15.61 9.60 19.85
N ILE A 264 16.36 10.05 18.84
CA ILE A 264 17.83 10.12 18.90
C ILE A 264 18.27 11.08 20.01
N ASP A 265 17.63 12.23 20.14
CA ASP A 265 17.95 13.23 21.16
C ASP A 265 17.73 12.66 22.57
N ARG A 266 16.63 11.92 22.80
CA ARG A 266 16.39 11.20 24.07
C ARG A 266 17.47 10.16 24.33
N ARG A 267 17.81 9.33 23.35
CA ARG A 267 18.84 8.28 23.50
C ARG A 267 20.21 8.87 23.81
N LEU A 268 20.58 10.00 23.19
CA LEU A 268 21.82 10.73 23.48
C LEU A 268 21.89 11.14 24.96
N VAL A 269 20.81 11.72 25.50
CA VAL A 269 20.73 12.11 26.91
C VAL A 269 20.84 10.89 27.82
N THR A 270 20.02 9.85 27.59
CA THR A 270 20.01 8.63 28.41
C THR A 270 21.38 7.96 28.46
N LEU A 271 22.04 7.79 27.31
CA LEU A 271 23.35 7.14 27.26
C LEU A 271 24.46 8.01 27.85
N ARG A 272 24.38 9.33 27.71
CA ARG A 272 25.31 10.26 28.38
C ARG A 272 25.22 10.14 29.91
N THR A 273 24.01 10.16 30.47
CA THR A 273 23.80 9.97 31.90
C THR A 273 24.31 8.61 32.36
N ARG A 274 24.10 7.55 31.56
CA ARG A 274 24.63 6.21 31.88
C ARG A 274 26.16 6.17 31.84
N ALA A 275 26.80 6.80 30.87
CA ALA A 275 28.25 6.91 30.81
C ALA A 275 28.81 7.60 32.07
N GLN A 276 28.24 8.74 32.46
CA GLN A 276 28.63 9.46 33.69
C GLN A 276 28.46 8.60 34.95
N ALA A 277 27.34 7.89 35.08
CA ALA A 277 27.10 6.99 36.20
C ALA A 277 28.13 5.85 36.24
N LEU A 278 28.51 5.31 35.07
CA LEU A 278 29.51 4.26 34.95
C LEU A 278 30.92 4.76 35.26
N THR A 279 31.28 6.00 34.91
CA THR A 279 32.56 6.62 35.34
C THR A 279 32.69 6.60 36.86
N THR A 280 31.65 7.03 37.57
CA THR A 280 31.63 7.05 39.04
C THR A 280 31.70 5.64 39.62
N ARG A 281 30.97 4.69 39.05
CA ARG A 281 30.94 3.30 39.51
C ARG A 281 32.26 2.56 39.25
N ALA A 282 32.91 2.81 38.11
CA ALA A 282 34.22 2.25 37.78
C ALA A 282 35.29 2.71 38.80
N GLY A 283 35.19 3.93 39.32
CA GLY A 283 36.05 4.42 40.41
C GLY A 283 35.93 3.62 41.72
N GLN A 284 34.83 2.89 41.93
CA GLN A 284 34.63 2.04 43.11
C GLN A 284 35.28 0.64 42.97
N VAL A 285 35.77 0.28 41.79
CA VAL A 285 36.40 -1.03 41.56
C VAL A 285 37.77 -1.12 42.26
N GLU A 286 38.55 -0.04 42.29
CA GLU A 286 39.89 -0.06 42.90
C GLU A 286 39.87 -0.32 44.42
N PRO A 287 38.95 0.28 45.21
CA PRO A 287 38.71 -0.13 46.60
C PRO A 287 38.36 -1.62 46.75
N VAL A 288 37.50 -2.15 45.87
CA VAL A 288 37.10 -3.57 45.88
C VAL A 288 38.30 -4.48 45.59
N LEU A 289 39.12 -4.15 44.59
CA LEU A 289 40.35 -4.88 44.27
C LEU A 289 41.36 -4.81 45.41
N SER A 290 41.47 -3.68 46.09
CA SER A 290 42.35 -3.53 47.26
C SER A 290 41.92 -4.46 48.41
N GLU A 291 40.62 -4.57 48.66
CA GLU A 291 40.07 -5.48 49.66
C GLU A 291 40.29 -6.96 49.28
N LEU A 292 40.10 -7.29 47.99
CA LEU A 292 40.37 -8.62 47.46
C LEU A 292 41.84 -9.01 47.64
N ARG A 293 42.78 -8.13 47.26
CA ARG A 293 44.22 -8.32 47.39
C ARG A 293 44.67 -8.54 48.83
N ARG A 294 44.00 -7.89 49.79
CA ARG A 294 44.32 -8.00 51.22
C ARG A 294 43.90 -9.34 51.81
N ARG A 295 42.79 -9.92 51.34
CA ARG A 295 42.10 -11.02 52.05
C ARG A 295 42.13 -12.37 51.34
N PHE A 296 42.25 -12.37 50.02
CA PHE A 296 42.10 -13.58 49.21
C PHE A 296 43.35 -13.87 48.38
N ALA A 297 43.52 -15.14 48.00
CA ALA A 297 44.59 -15.59 47.13
C ALA A 297 44.53 -14.90 45.74
N ALA A 298 45.68 -14.85 45.05
CA ALA A 298 45.78 -14.19 43.74
C ALA A 298 44.76 -14.71 42.71
N ALA A 299 44.51 -16.01 42.69
CA ALA A 299 43.54 -16.66 41.80
C ALA A 299 42.11 -16.11 41.93
N CYS A 300 41.77 -15.48 43.06
CA CYS A 300 40.45 -14.90 43.29
C CYS A 300 40.22 -13.54 42.61
N TRP A 301 41.28 -12.83 42.22
CA TRP A 301 41.19 -11.44 41.78
C TRP A 301 42.12 -11.03 40.62
N GLN A 302 43.14 -11.82 40.28
CA GLN A 302 44.12 -11.44 39.27
C GLN A 302 43.48 -11.21 37.89
N ASP A 303 42.42 -11.95 37.55
CA ASP A 303 41.60 -11.78 36.34
C ASP A 303 40.89 -10.41 36.29
N LEU A 304 40.60 -9.82 37.44
CA LEU A 304 39.89 -8.55 37.58
C LEU A 304 40.82 -7.33 37.54
N GLN A 305 42.14 -7.54 37.59
CA GLN A 305 43.13 -6.46 37.65
C GLN A 305 43.05 -5.47 36.46
N PRO A 306 42.78 -5.89 35.21
CA PRO A 306 42.65 -4.97 34.09
C PRO A 306 41.32 -4.18 34.08
N VAL A 307 40.32 -4.58 34.87
CA VAL A 307 38.95 -4.05 34.78
C VAL A 307 38.86 -2.53 34.95
N PRO A 308 39.55 -1.88 35.90
CA PRO A 308 39.48 -0.42 36.04
C PRO A 308 39.96 0.33 34.79
N GLU A 309 41.07 -0.10 34.20
CA GLU A 309 41.64 0.52 33.00
C GLU A 309 40.77 0.26 31.76
N GLN A 310 40.25 -0.96 31.63
CA GLN A 310 39.30 -1.32 30.57
C GLN A 310 38.00 -0.52 30.67
N ALA A 311 37.45 -0.38 31.89
CA ALA A 311 36.25 0.42 32.13
C ALA A 311 36.49 1.89 31.77
N ALA A 312 37.61 2.47 32.20
CA ALA A 312 37.96 3.84 31.84
C ALA A 312 38.12 4.02 30.32
N THR A 313 38.72 3.05 29.63
CA THR A 313 38.91 3.07 28.18
C THR A 313 37.59 2.96 27.44
N ASN A 314 36.74 2.02 27.81
CA ASN A 314 35.43 1.82 27.19
C ASN A 314 34.51 3.04 27.39
N VAL A 315 34.54 3.66 28.57
CA VAL A 315 33.75 4.87 28.84
C VAL A 315 34.25 6.05 28.00
N ARG A 316 35.57 6.27 27.91
CA ARG A 316 36.12 7.32 27.01
C ARG A 316 35.70 7.08 25.55
N GLN A 317 35.82 5.85 25.05
CA GLN A 317 35.35 5.50 23.71
C GLN A 317 33.85 5.72 23.54
N ALA A 318 33.04 5.39 24.55
CA ALA A 318 31.61 5.64 24.53
C ALA A 318 31.29 7.14 24.48
N GLU A 319 32.02 7.99 25.21
CA GLU A 319 31.87 9.44 25.20
C GLU A 319 32.25 10.04 23.83
N GLU A 320 33.36 9.60 23.24
CA GLU A 320 33.76 9.97 21.87
C GLU A 320 32.67 9.60 20.86
N LYS A 321 32.16 8.36 20.93
CA LYS A 321 31.07 7.89 20.04
C LYS A 321 29.76 8.63 20.28
N LEU A 322 29.48 9.08 21.51
CA LEU A 322 28.34 9.95 21.80
C LEU A 322 28.51 11.33 21.14
N ALA A 323 29.72 11.91 21.16
CA ALA A 323 30.00 13.16 20.47
C ALA A 323 29.84 13.00 18.94
N GLU A 324 30.37 11.92 18.37
CA GLU A 324 30.17 11.60 16.95
C GLU A 324 28.69 11.37 16.61
N ALA A 325 27.91 10.71 17.47
CA ALA A 325 26.48 10.50 17.29
C ALA A 325 25.72 11.82 17.34
N SER A 326 26.07 12.71 18.26
CA SER A 326 25.51 14.05 18.37
C SER A 326 25.78 14.87 17.10
N ARG A 327 27.00 14.79 16.56
CA ARG A 327 27.35 15.44 15.29
C ARG A 327 26.59 14.83 14.10
N ALA A 328 26.48 13.51 14.04
CA ALA A 328 25.68 12.84 13.00
C ALA A 328 24.20 13.24 13.09
N ARG A 329 23.65 13.44 14.31
CA ARG A 329 22.30 13.97 14.54
C ARG A 329 22.15 15.43 14.09
N SER A 330 23.10 16.32 14.39
CA SER A 330 23.03 17.71 13.89
C SER A 330 23.13 17.78 12.36
N GLU A 331 23.97 16.92 11.78
CA GLU A 331 24.10 16.72 10.33
C GLU A 331 22.97 15.85 9.75
N GLN A 332 22.01 15.37 10.56
CA GLN A 332 20.86 14.56 10.13
C GLN A 332 21.25 13.28 9.35
N ARG A 333 22.43 12.74 9.62
CA ARG A 333 22.88 11.41 9.15
C ARG A 333 22.31 10.33 10.05
N TRP A 334 21.01 10.07 9.89
CA TRP A 334 20.22 9.28 10.83
C TRP A 334 20.70 7.84 11.04
N ALA A 335 21.13 7.17 9.98
CA ALA A 335 21.67 5.81 10.05
C ALA A 335 22.98 5.79 10.86
N ASP A 336 23.87 6.73 10.60
CA ASP A 336 25.16 6.85 11.28
C ASP A 336 24.99 7.15 12.77
N ALA A 337 24.07 8.06 13.12
CA ALA A 337 23.73 8.37 14.51
C ALA A 337 23.20 7.11 15.23
N THR A 338 22.31 6.36 14.58
CA THR A 338 21.75 5.12 15.15
C THR A 338 22.82 4.05 15.38
N ALA A 339 23.70 3.82 14.39
CA ALA A 339 24.79 2.85 14.51
C ALA A 339 25.77 3.20 15.64
N ARG A 340 26.07 4.49 15.80
CA ARG A 340 26.92 4.99 16.90
C ARG A 340 26.28 4.81 18.26
N LEU A 341 25.00 5.14 18.41
CA LEU A 341 24.27 4.90 19.65
C LEU A 341 24.22 3.42 20.04
N SER A 342 24.08 2.51 19.06
CA SER A 342 24.17 1.06 19.31
C SER A 342 25.55 0.64 19.80
N THR A 343 26.62 1.20 19.23
CA THR A 343 28.00 0.95 19.67
C THR A 343 28.22 1.45 21.09
N VAL A 344 27.77 2.66 21.42
CA VAL A 344 27.82 3.22 22.78
C VAL A 344 27.11 2.30 23.75
N ARG A 345 25.89 1.83 23.42
CA ARG A 345 25.15 0.91 24.29
C ARG A 345 25.91 -0.37 24.57
N ALA A 346 26.55 -0.97 23.55
CA ALA A 346 27.34 -2.18 23.70
C ALA A 346 28.56 -1.96 24.62
N LEU A 347 29.32 -0.87 24.42
CA LEU A 347 30.45 -0.51 25.28
C LEU A 347 30.03 -0.30 26.73
N LEU A 348 28.95 0.46 26.97
CA LEU A 348 28.47 0.75 28.32
C LEU A 348 27.92 -0.52 29.01
N ASN A 349 27.23 -1.41 28.28
CA ASN A 349 26.76 -2.68 28.84
C ASN A 349 27.93 -3.58 29.26
N ALA A 350 28.91 -3.79 28.37
CA ALA A 350 30.08 -4.61 28.68
C ALA A 350 30.88 -4.05 29.87
N THR A 351 30.96 -2.71 29.97
CA THR A 351 31.61 -2.05 31.09
C THR A 351 30.85 -2.22 32.40
N ASP A 352 29.52 -2.08 32.38
CA ASP A 352 28.66 -2.26 33.55
C ASP A 352 28.74 -3.70 34.09
N GLU A 353 28.76 -4.69 33.20
CA GLU A 353 28.96 -6.10 33.54
C GLU A 353 30.33 -6.35 34.18
N ALA A 354 31.41 -5.84 33.58
CA ALA A 354 32.77 -5.99 34.12
C ALA A 354 32.96 -5.32 35.49
N VAL A 355 32.43 -4.10 35.66
CA VAL A 355 32.48 -3.34 36.92
C VAL A 355 31.68 -4.04 38.01
N SER A 356 30.48 -4.54 37.69
CA SER A 356 29.62 -5.24 38.66
C SER A 356 30.23 -6.58 39.09
N ALA A 357 30.88 -7.29 38.16
CA ALA A 357 31.53 -8.58 38.43
C ALA A 357 32.56 -8.50 39.56
N ALA A 358 33.30 -7.39 39.70
CA ALA A 358 34.28 -7.24 40.77
C ALA A 358 33.62 -7.13 42.16
N GLY A 359 32.54 -6.34 42.28
CA GLY A 359 31.78 -6.21 43.52
C GLY A 359 31.09 -7.51 43.91
N ASP A 360 30.46 -8.18 42.94
CA ASP A 360 29.83 -9.48 43.13
C ASP A 360 30.84 -10.55 43.54
N ARG A 361 32.05 -10.52 42.95
CA ARG A 361 33.15 -11.42 43.33
C ARG A 361 33.51 -11.25 44.81
N LEU A 362 33.74 -10.02 45.27
CA LEU A 362 34.06 -9.74 46.67
C LEU A 362 32.94 -10.20 47.62
N ASN A 363 31.68 -9.95 47.27
CA ASN A 363 30.54 -10.38 48.09
C ASN A 363 30.45 -11.90 48.19
N ARG A 364 30.61 -12.63 47.08
CA ARG A 364 30.60 -14.10 47.07
C ARG A 364 31.76 -14.69 47.87
N LEU A 365 32.97 -14.14 47.71
CA LEU A 365 34.15 -14.56 48.45
C LEU A 365 34.01 -14.27 49.97
N ASN A 366 33.42 -13.13 50.33
CA ASN A 366 33.09 -12.81 51.72
C ASN A 366 32.08 -13.78 52.33
N ALA A 367 31.05 -14.19 51.57
CA ALA A 367 30.06 -15.13 52.05
C ALA A 367 30.67 -16.52 52.26
N VAL A 368 31.38 -17.05 51.27
CA VAL A 368 31.94 -18.40 51.35
C VAL A 368 33.09 -18.52 52.35
N SER A 369 33.90 -17.46 52.53
CA SER A 369 34.96 -17.50 53.55
C SER A 369 34.41 -17.49 54.99
N LYS A 370 33.18 -16.99 55.20
CA LYS A 370 32.52 -17.04 56.50
C LYS A 370 31.90 -18.42 56.78
N ASP A 371 31.30 -19.02 55.77
CA ASP A 371 30.64 -20.32 55.88
C ASP A 371 30.79 -21.14 54.58
N PRO A 372 31.91 -21.87 54.42
CA PRO A 372 32.07 -22.77 53.29
C PRO A 372 31.11 -23.96 53.35
N GLN A 373 30.68 -24.36 54.56
CA GLN A 373 29.83 -25.54 54.76
C GLN A 373 28.46 -25.37 54.13
N ALA A 374 27.87 -24.18 54.19
CA ALA A 374 26.62 -23.88 53.50
C ALA A 374 26.69 -24.20 51.99
N GLU A 375 27.79 -23.84 51.32
CA GLU A 375 27.97 -24.09 49.89
C GLU A 375 28.25 -25.57 49.58
N ILE A 376 28.97 -26.27 50.46
CA ILE A 376 29.20 -27.72 50.39
C ILE A 376 27.87 -28.46 50.50
N GLU A 377 27.08 -28.18 51.53
CA GLU A 377 25.81 -28.86 51.78
C GLU A 377 24.78 -28.59 50.69
N ARG A 378 24.72 -27.36 50.18
CA ARG A 378 23.89 -27.02 49.02
C ARG A 378 24.27 -27.87 47.80
N THR A 379 25.56 -28.06 47.56
CA THR A 379 26.06 -28.84 46.42
C THR A 379 25.81 -30.33 46.61
N ARG A 380 26.08 -30.88 47.81
CA ARG A 380 25.74 -32.26 48.19
C ARG A 380 24.26 -32.54 48.05
N PHE A 381 23.40 -31.60 48.44
CA PHE A 381 21.96 -31.74 48.29
C PHE A 381 21.56 -31.89 46.82
N ALA A 382 22.07 -31.03 45.93
CA ALA A 382 21.78 -31.11 44.50
C ALA A 382 22.24 -32.45 43.88
N ILE A 383 23.42 -32.94 44.26
CA ILE A 383 23.91 -34.25 43.81
C ILE A 383 23.01 -35.37 44.33
N ARG A 384 22.70 -35.39 45.62
CA ARG A 384 21.85 -36.42 46.24
C ARG A 384 20.44 -36.44 45.64
N ASP A 385 19.87 -35.28 45.34
CA ASP A 385 18.57 -35.17 44.69
C ASP A 385 18.60 -35.75 43.27
N ALA A 386 19.63 -35.42 42.49
CA ALA A 386 19.84 -36.01 41.15
C ALA A 386 20.08 -37.53 41.21
N GLN A 387 20.88 -38.02 42.18
CA GLN A 387 21.11 -39.45 42.39
C GLN A 387 19.83 -40.19 42.79
N ARG A 388 19.01 -39.58 43.66
CA ARG A 388 17.70 -40.14 44.04
C ARG A 388 16.78 -40.27 42.84
N LEU A 389 16.76 -39.28 41.96
CA LEU A 389 15.99 -39.33 40.72
C LEU A 389 16.53 -40.41 39.76
N ALA A 390 17.86 -40.52 39.61
CA ALA A 390 18.49 -41.54 38.77
C ALA A 390 18.20 -42.99 39.23
N MET A 391 17.94 -43.17 40.53
CA MET A 391 17.57 -44.45 41.14
C MET A 391 16.05 -44.71 41.15
N ALA A 392 15.21 -43.73 40.79
CA ALA A 392 13.77 -43.86 40.92
C ALA A 392 13.21 -45.02 40.07
N GLY A 393 12.61 -46.01 40.74
CA GLY A 393 12.00 -47.18 40.09
C GLY A 393 13.00 -48.22 39.55
N ARG A 394 14.29 -48.14 39.92
CA ARG A 394 15.35 -49.04 39.42
C ARG A 394 16.16 -49.64 40.57
N GLN A 395 16.61 -50.89 40.42
CA GLN A 395 17.57 -51.52 41.35
C GLN A 395 19.02 -51.20 40.99
N THR A 396 19.30 -50.89 39.71
CA THR A 396 20.63 -50.49 39.24
C THR A 396 20.52 -49.19 38.44
N PRO A 397 21.30 -48.15 38.77
CA PRO A 397 21.24 -46.88 38.05
C PRO A 397 21.83 -47.00 36.64
N ASP A 398 21.25 -46.28 35.68
CA ASP A 398 21.79 -46.24 34.31
C ASP A 398 23.20 -45.61 34.33
N PRO A 399 24.24 -46.27 33.81
CA PRO A 399 25.60 -45.74 33.79
C PRO A 399 25.73 -44.34 33.16
N ARG A 400 24.83 -43.97 32.24
CA ARG A 400 24.81 -42.64 31.59
C ARG A 400 24.47 -41.51 32.58
N HIS A 401 23.69 -41.81 33.61
CA HIS A 401 23.29 -40.85 34.64
C HIS A 401 24.14 -41.00 35.90
N ALA A 402 24.56 -42.22 36.24
CA ALA A 402 25.36 -42.51 37.43
C ALA A 402 26.79 -41.95 37.32
N ARG A 403 27.51 -42.23 36.22
CA ARG A 403 28.92 -41.84 36.08
C ARG A 403 29.14 -40.33 36.24
N PRO A 404 28.38 -39.43 35.58
CA PRO A 404 28.54 -37.99 35.77
C PRO A 404 28.27 -37.52 37.21
N LEU A 405 27.39 -38.21 37.95
CA LEU A 405 27.08 -37.88 39.35
C LEU A 405 28.16 -38.38 40.31
N ASP A 406 28.74 -39.56 40.06
CA ASP A 406 29.87 -40.08 40.83
C ASP A 406 31.11 -39.19 40.63
N ASP A 407 31.39 -38.81 39.38
CA ASP A 407 32.44 -37.84 39.06
C ASP A 407 32.19 -36.49 39.75
N ALA A 408 30.92 -36.06 39.84
CA ALA A 408 30.53 -34.83 40.53
C ALA A 408 30.79 -34.89 42.05
N VAL A 409 30.61 -36.05 42.70
CA VAL A 409 31.00 -36.27 44.10
C VAL A 409 32.51 -36.14 44.26
N ALA A 410 33.29 -36.85 43.44
CA ALA A 410 34.76 -36.82 43.52
C ALA A 410 35.33 -35.42 43.23
N ARG A 411 34.69 -34.65 42.33
CA ARG A 411 34.99 -33.24 42.07
C ARG A 411 34.74 -32.36 43.28
N LEU A 412 33.59 -32.52 43.94
CA LEU A 412 33.27 -31.78 45.16
C LEU A 412 34.24 -32.10 46.29
N GLU A 413 34.60 -33.36 46.50
CA GLU A 413 35.57 -33.76 47.54
C GLU A 413 36.94 -33.14 47.31
N ARG A 414 37.43 -33.12 46.05
CA ARG A 414 38.68 -32.43 45.69
C ARG A 414 38.59 -30.93 45.92
N ALA A 415 37.46 -30.30 45.58
CA ALA A 415 37.26 -28.87 45.83
C ALA A 415 37.28 -28.54 47.33
N VAL A 416 36.70 -29.40 48.17
CA VAL A 416 36.72 -29.25 49.64
C VAL A 416 38.12 -29.43 50.20
N ALA A 417 38.88 -30.43 49.75
CA ALA A 417 40.26 -30.63 50.16
C ALA A 417 41.15 -29.41 49.78
N GLY A 418 40.83 -28.74 48.67
CA GLY A 418 41.48 -27.51 48.24
C GLY A 418 41.24 -26.29 49.15
N LEU A 419 40.35 -26.39 50.15
CA LEU A 419 40.11 -25.33 51.13
C LEU A 419 41.13 -25.31 52.29
N GLU A 420 42.07 -26.25 52.33
CA GLU A 420 43.10 -26.33 53.38
C GLU A 420 44.23 -25.29 53.15
N GLY A 421 44.73 -24.68 54.24
CA GLY A 421 45.86 -23.74 54.20
C GLY A 421 45.51 -22.29 54.59
N ARG A 422 46.49 -21.38 54.42
CA ARG A 422 46.41 -19.99 54.94
C ARG A 422 45.53 -19.05 54.10
N HIS A 423 45.54 -19.23 52.77
CA HIS A 423 44.67 -18.49 51.83
C HIS A 423 44.16 -19.45 50.76
N PRO A 424 43.06 -20.16 51.04
CA PRO A 424 42.49 -21.09 50.08
C PRO A 424 41.98 -20.38 48.83
N ASP A 425 41.98 -21.10 47.70
CA ASP A 425 41.38 -20.63 46.46
C ASP A 425 39.85 -20.80 46.49
N TYR A 426 39.20 -19.90 47.22
CA TYR A 426 37.75 -19.84 47.32
C TYR A 426 37.07 -19.60 45.97
N TRP A 427 37.76 -19.02 44.99
CA TRP A 427 37.19 -18.81 43.67
C TRP A 427 37.14 -20.10 42.86
N HIS A 428 38.21 -20.89 42.86
CA HIS A 428 38.19 -22.23 42.30
C HIS A 428 37.12 -23.09 42.98
N PHE A 429 37.04 -23.07 44.31
CA PHE A 429 35.99 -23.78 45.04
C PHE A 429 34.58 -23.38 44.59
N LEU A 430 34.26 -22.08 44.54
CA LEU A 430 32.93 -21.60 44.12
C LEU A 430 32.59 -21.91 42.66
N THR A 431 33.57 -21.85 41.76
CA THR A 431 33.35 -22.16 40.35
C THR A 431 33.16 -23.67 40.14
N GLU A 432 33.89 -24.48 40.89
CA GLU A 432 33.78 -25.93 40.83
C GLU A 432 32.46 -26.44 41.44
N THR A 433 32.03 -25.91 42.59
CA THR A 433 30.74 -26.29 43.19
C THR A 433 29.55 -25.90 42.30
N GLU A 434 29.62 -24.76 41.63
CA GLU A 434 28.61 -24.35 40.64
C GLU A 434 28.61 -25.28 39.41
N ALA A 435 29.78 -25.61 38.86
CA ALA A 435 29.88 -26.54 37.74
C ALA A 435 29.39 -27.98 38.08
N VAL A 436 29.61 -28.40 39.33
CA VAL A 436 29.08 -29.64 39.89
C VAL A 436 27.54 -29.60 39.95
N ARG A 437 26.95 -28.52 40.48
CA ARG A 437 25.49 -28.36 40.47
C ARG A 437 24.89 -28.34 39.08
N GLN A 438 25.53 -27.66 38.12
CA GLN A 438 25.07 -27.66 36.72
C GLN A 438 25.14 -29.05 36.09
N THR A 439 26.12 -29.87 36.47
CA THR A 439 26.19 -31.27 36.05
C THR A 439 25.01 -32.07 36.61
N ALA A 440 24.70 -31.91 37.90
CA ALA A 440 23.51 -32.53 38.50
C ALA A 440 22.20 -32.10 37.80
N THR A 441 22.03 -30.80 37.54
CA THR A 441 20.87 -30.26 36.80
C THR A 441 20.75 -30.85 35.41
N ARG A 442 21.85 -30.96 34.65
CA ARG A 442 21.83 -31.57 33.30
C ARG A 442 21.40 -33.04 33.34
N VAL A 443 21.87 -33.81 34.32
CA VAL A 443 21.44 -35.20 34.51
C VAL A 443 19.95 -35.27 34.85
N VAL A 444 19.47 -34.41 35.76
CA VAL A 444 18.03 -34.32 36.09
C VAL A 444 17.18 -34.01 34.86
N SER A 445 17.61 -33.05 34.03
CA SER A 445 16.92 -32.73 32.78
C SER A 445 16.91 -33.91 31.82
N ALA A 446 18.05 -34.58 31.60
CA ALA A 446 18.13 -35.75 30.73
C ALA A 446 17.18 -36.89 31.19
N ILE A 447 17.13 -37.17 32.49
CA ILE A 447 16.21 -38.18 33.04
C ILE A 447 14.74 -37.77 32.81
N ARG A 448 14.41 -36.49 33.03
CA ARG A 448 13.05 -35.98 32.81
C ARG A 448 12.63 -36.04 31.35
N ASP A 449 13.54 -35.69 30.44
CA ASP A 449 13.30 -35.75 29.01
C ASP A 449 13.03 -37.21 28.58
N GLU A 450 13.82 -38.17 29.06
CA GLU A 450 13.62 -39.61 28.84
C GLU A 450 12.28 -40.12 29.40
N MET A 451 11.87 -39.66 30.58
CA MET A 451 10.56 -40.00 31.16
C MET A 451 9.40 -39.39 30.38
N SER A 452 9.58 -38.19 29.83
CA SER A 452 8.55 -37.50 29.03
C SER A 452 8.45 -38.03 27.59
N GLY A 453 9.53 -38.58 27.04
CA GLY A 453 9.56 -39.25 25.73
C GLY A 453 9.23 -40.75 25.76
N SER A 454 9.09 -41.36 26.95
CA SER A 454 8.61 -42.74 27.14
C SER A 454 7.12 -42.82 27.51
N ALA A 455 6.43 -41.68 27.58
CA ALA A 455 4.98 -41.57 27.68
C ALA A 455 4.39 -41.33 26.29
#